data_AF-A0A419K1H6-F1
#
_entry.id   AF-A0A419K1H6-F1
#
_cell.length_a   1.000
_cell.length_b   1.000
_cell.length_c   1.000
_cell.angle_alpha   90.00
_cell.angle_beta   90.00
_cell.angle_gamma   90.00
#
_symmetry.space_group_name_H-M   'P 1'
#
loop_
_entity.id
_entity.type
_entity.pdbx_description
1 polymer ?
#
loop_
_entity_poly.entity_id
_entity_poly.type
_entity_poly.pdbx_seq_one_letter_code
_entity_poly.pdbx_strand_id
1 'polypeptide(L)'
;MQTLTVKFTKYDLAKYPFLKETADYVRKLNFKIEDLTSPELSSILERAKERVEEAILYALVSRKLHNAEIEILSFPVAIMLTLATENSFIKKRYALAESKQTYNDMKLEPKEKILAIAQNFEWAIQKNDNDNIPYEFKLHFTDFIKNTTHLRSGKWKLVNRILYKGNVYLTRNEAARLLSEEVRRHIEKRLEAKDTPKFPPKIIELANKIKQLSIEKIGKAEMEGFPKKIVQAAFPPCIKNLYKAITSGRHLSHIGRFTLTSFLVNIGMPSENVIELFKNFSDYNERMTRYQVEHIAGERGSRTRYTTPKCDTLKTHGVCTNPDEICKKIRHPLAYYRRKSKSLPK
;
A
#
# COMPACT_ATOMS: atom_id res chain seq x y z
N MET A 1 39.05 4.53 -2.02
CA MET A 1 37.73 5.04 -1.55
C MET A 1 37.59 4.70 -0.09
N GLN A 2 37.80 5.65 0.82
CA GLN A 2 37.48 5.44 2.23
C GLN A 2 35.96 5.39 2.37
N THR A 3 35.41 4.19 2.51
CA THR A 3 34.07 4.00 3.07
C THR A 3 34.10 4.55 4.48
N LEU A 4 33.66 5.81 4.65
CA LEU A 4 33.27 6.31 5.95
C LEU A 4 32.12 5.41 6.43
N THR A 5 32.45 4.40 7.24
CA THR A 5 31.46 3.59 7.95
C THR A 5 30.77 4.47 8.95
N VAL A 6 29.67 5.09 8.54
CA VAL A 6 28.77 5.80 9.46
C VAL A 6 28.26 4.77 10.45
N LYS A 7 28.67 4.92 11.72
CA LYS A 7 28.21 4.04 12.78
C LYS A 7 26.81 4.48 13.22
N PHE A 8 25.82 3.62 13.02
CA PHE A 8 24.45 3.89 13.48
C PHE A 8 24.37 3.83 15.01
N THR A 9 23.75 4.85 15.61
CA THR A 9 23.45 4.90 17.05
C THR A 9 22.22 4.05 17.37
N LYS A 10 21.95 3.77 18.66
CA LYS A 10 20.71 3.08 19.08
C LYS A 10 19.45 3.82 18.61
N TYR A 11 19.49 5.16 18.56
CA TYR A 11 18.39 5.97 18.04
C TYR A 11 18.21 5.81 16.51
N ASP A 12 19.31 5.66 15.76
CA ASP A 12 19.22 5.38 14.33
C ASP A 12 18.63 3.99 14.07
N LEU A 13 19.00 2.98 14.87
CA LEU A 13 18.41 1.64 14.77
C LEU A 13 16.90 1.67 15.04
N ALA A 14 16.45 2.50 16.00
CA ALA A 14 15.03 2.72 16.29
C ALA A 14 14.28 3.41 15.14
N LYS A 15 14.90 4.39 14.46
CA LYS A 15 14.33 5.06 13.27
C LYS A 15 14.28 4.15 12.04
N TYR A 16 15.31 3.32 11.88
CA TYR A 16 15.55 2.50 10.69
C TYR A 16 15.60 1.00 11.04
N PRO A 17 14.46 0.40 11.42
CA PRO A 17 14.44 -0.98 11.89
C PRO A 17 14.63 -2.03 10.77
N PHE A 18 14.73 -1.59 9.51
CA PHE A 18 15.01 -2.43 8.35
C PHE A 18 16.51 -2.61 8.05
N LEU A 19 17.39 -1.90 8.76
CA LEU A 19 18.84 -2.01 8.60
C LEU A 19 19.33 -3.41 9.01
N LYS A 20 20.38 -3.90 8.34
CA LYS A 20 21.08 -5.16 8.66
C LYS A 20 21.59 -5.11 10.10
N GLU A 21 22.15 -3.98 10.52
CA GLU A 21 22.64 -3.73 11.88
C GLU A 21 21.52 -3.82 12.93
N THR A 22 20.32 -3.31 12.62
CA THR A 22 19.17 -3.44 13.52
C THR A 22 18.72 -4.90 13.61
N ALA A 23 18.70 -5.61 12.48
CA ALA A 23 18.36 -7.04 12.47
C ALA A 23 19.37 -7.87 13.28
N ASP A 24 20.66 -7.56 13.19
CA ASP A 24 21.71 -8.21 13.97
C ASP A 24 21.61 -7.89 15.46
N TYR A 25 21.27 -6.65 15.81
CA TYR A 25 21.00 -6.25 17.19
C TYR A 25 19.84 -7.06 17.78
N VAL A 26 18.71 -7.15 17.08
CA VAL A 26 17.55 -7.94 17.53
C VAL A 26 17.87 -9.43 17.62
N ARG A 27 18.63 -9.99 16.67
CA ARG A 27 19.00 -11.41 16.67
C ARG A 27 19.83 -11.80 17.90
N LYS A 28 20.72 -10.91 18.36
CA LYS A 28 21.54 -11.15 19.56
C LYS A 28 20.74 -11.23 20.85
N LEU A 29 19.54 -10.67 20.88
CA LEU A 29 18.65 -10.75 22.04
C LEU A 29 17.94 -12.11 22.15
N ASN A 30 18.03 -12.97 21.12
CA ASN A 30 17.53 -14.34 21.09
C ASN A 30 16.04 -14.49 21.49
N PHE A 31 15.21 -13.51 21.11
CA PHE A 31 13.78 -13.53 21.38
C PHE A 31 13.05 -14.62 20.58
N LYS A 32 12.19 -15.37 21.27
CA LYS A 32 11.26 -16.31 20.64
C LYS A 32 9.86 -15.70 20.51
N ILE A 33 9.05 -16.27 19.64
CA ILE A 33 7.67 -15.78 19.38
C ILE A 33 6.79 -16.00 20.62
N GLU A 34 7.06 -17.06 21.38
CA GLU A 34 6.36 -17.41 22.62
C GLU A 34 6.55 -16.35 23.71
N ASP A 35 7.75 -15.74 23.76
CA ASP A 35 8.13 -14.73 24.75
C ASP A 35 7.28 -13.45 24.60
N LEU A 36 6.73 -13.18 23.41
CA LEU A 36 5.91 -11.98 23.13
C LEU A 36 4.66 -11.85 23.99
N THR A 37 4.27 -12.91 24.69
CA THR A 37 3.13 -12.90 25.61
C THR A 37 3.49 -12.58 27.05
N SER A 38 4.79 -12.54 27.38
CA SER A 38 5.28 -12.33 28.73
C SER A 38 4.93 -10.90 29.24
N PRO A 39 4.71 -10.73 30.56
CA PRO A 39 4.42 -9.42 31.14
C PRO A 39 5.51 -8.37 30.86
N GLU A 40 6.77 -8.79 30.80
CA GLU A 40 7.94 -7.93 30.58
C GLU A 40 7.96 -7.30 29.19
N LEU A 41 7.39 -7.99 28.19
CA LEU A 41 7.33 -7.52 26.79
C LEU A 41 5.99 -6.84 26.46
N SER A 42 5.12 -6.62 27.46
CA SER A 42 3.82 -5.95 27.28
C SER A 42 3.96 -4.60 26.58
N SER A 43 4.92 -3.79 27.00
CA SER A 43 5.19 -2.46 26.43
C SER A 43 5.61 -2.51 24.95
N ILE A 44 6.36 -3.54 24.55
CA ILE A 44 6.76 -3.77 23.15
C ILE A 44 5.55 -4.17 22.32
N LEU A 45 4.70 -5.05 22.85
CA LEU A 45 3.49 -5.50 22.17
C LEU A 45 2.47 -4.36 22.00
N GLU A 46 2.29 -3.53 23.03
CA GLU A 46 1.45 -2.32 22.98
C GLU A 46 1.96 -1.35 21.93
N ARG A 47 3.28 -1.08 21.92
CA ARG A 47 3.88 -0.21 20.91
C ARG A 47 3.71 -0.80 19.50
N ALA A 48 3.94 -2.10 19.33
CA ALA A 48 3.77 -2.77 18.05
C ALA A 48 2.33 -2.68 17.52
N LYS A 49 1.34 -2.90 18.41
CA LYS A 49 -0.08 -2.70 18.10
C LYS A 49 -0.34 -1.27 17.65
N GLU A 50 0.13 -0.28 18.41
CA GLU A 50 -0.04 1.13 18.08
C GLU A 50 0.52 1.46 16.69
N ARG A 51 1.71 0.95 16.31
CA ARG A 51 2.27 1.17 14.95
C ARG A 51 1.32 0.71 13.86
N VAL A 52 0.68 -0.45 14.04
CA VAL A 52 -0.25 -1.00 13.04
C VAL A 52 -1.54 -0.18 13.01
N GLU A 53 -2.05 0.25 14.17
CA GLU A 53 -3.23 1.12 14.26
C GLU A 53 -2.98 2.49 13.62
N GLU A 54 -1.85 3.15 13.92
CA GLU A 54 -1.44 4.40 13.29
C GLU A 54 -1.34 4.26 11.76
N ALA A 55 -0.78 3.16 11.28
CA ALA A 55 -0.70 2.90 9.85
C ALA A 55 -2.07 2.81 9.19
N ILE A 56 -3.02 2.11 9.81
CA ILE A 56 -4.40 1.98 9.34
C ILE A 56 -5.07 3.34 9.31
N LEU A 57 -5.03 4.07 10.43
CA LEU A 57 -5.75 5.33 10.63
C LEU A 57 -5.16 6.49 9.84
N TYR A 58 -3.84 6.67 9.90
CA TYR A 58 -3.15 7.88 9.45
C TYR A 58 -2.22 7.66 8.26
N ALA A 59 -1.98 6.41 7.86
CA ALA A 59 -0.97 6.05 6.86
C ALA A 59 0.43 6.61 7.19
N LEU A 60 0.74 6.69 8.48
CA LEU A 60 2.01 7.09 9.07
C LEU A 60 2.22 6.25 10.34
N VAL A 61 3.47 6.14 10.78
CA VAL A 61 3.83 5.50 12.04
C VAL A 61 4.68 6.50 12.81
N SER A 62 4.28 6.87 14.02
CA SER A 62 5.07 7.80 14.84
C SER A 62 6.38 7.13 15.29
N ARG A 63 7.36 7.93 15.76
CA ARG A 63 8.60 7.41 16.35
C ARG A 63 8.62 7.78 17.84
N LYS A 64 8.53 6.79 18.73
CA LYS A 64 8.59 7.01 20.19
C LYS A 64 9.99 6.74 20.72
N LEU A 65 10.91 7.65 20.38
CA LEU A 65 12.35 7.47 20.60
C LEU A 65 12.78 7.55 22.08
N HIS A 66 11.89 7.91 23.01
CA HIS A 66 12.24 7.97 24.44
C HIS A 66 12.72 6.62 24.97
N ASN A 67 12.13 5.51 24.49
CA ASN A 67 12.63 4.16 24.75
C ASN A 67 13.02 3.51 23.42
N ALA A 68 14.27 3.72 23.01
CA ALA A 68 14.80 3.20 21.76
C ALA A 68 14.74 1.66 21.67
N GLU A 69 14.83 0.96 22.79
CA GLU A 69 14.78 -0.51 22.81
C GLU A 69 13.38 -1.04 22.49
N ILE A 70 12.36 -0.47 23.14
CA ILE A 70 10.96 -0.74 22.81
C ILE A 70 10.69 -0.41 21.35
N GLU A 71 11.17 0.74 20.87
CA GLU A 71 10.94 1.16 19.49
C GLU A 71 11.58 0.18 18.48
N ILE A 72 12.82 -0.26 18.72
CA ILE A 72 13.53 -1.26 17.90
C ILE A 72 12.75 -2.58 17.87
N LEU A 73 12.36 -3.11 19.04
CA LEU A 73 11.68 -4.41 19.14
C LEU A 73 10.22 -4.36 18.69
N SER A 74 9.58 -3.20 18.74
CA SER A 74 8.20 -3.04 18.31
C SER A 74 8.00 -3.28 16.81
N PHE A 75 9.03 -3.04 15.98
CA PHE A 75 8.94 -3.24 14.53
C PHE A 75 8.79 -4.72 14.13
N PRO A 76 9.68 -5.66 14.52
CA PRO A 76 9.48 -7.07 14.19
C PRO A 76 8.17 -7.63 14.78
N VAL A 77 7.76 -7.19 15.98
CA VAL A 77 6.48 -7.58 16.57
C VAL A 77 5.29 -7.03 15.78
N ALA A 78 5.37 -5.80 15.26
CA ALA A 78 4.36 -5.23 14.38
C ALA A 78 4.25 -5.97 13.04
N ILE A 79 5.38 -6.44 12.49
CA ILE A 79 5.40 -7.32 11.31
C ILE A 79 4.65 -8.63 11.62
N MET A 80 4.89 -9.24 12.78
CA MET A 80 4.19 -10.46 13.20
C MET A 80 2.69 -10.23 13.40
N LEU A 81 2.30 -9.17 14.09
CA LEU A 81 0.88 -8.78 14.24
C LEU A 81 0.22 -8.56 12.88
N THR A 82 0.90 -7.87 11.97
CA THR A 82 0.42 -7.60 10.62
C THR A 82 0.28 -8.89 9.80
N LEU A 83 1.22 -9.83 9.92
CA LEU A 83 1.13 -11.16 9.29
C LEU A 83 -0.07 -11.94 9.82
N ALA A 84 -0.26 -11.98 11.14
CA ALA A 84 -1.38 -12.64 11.81
C ALA A 84 -2.75 -12.07 11.40
N THR A 85 -2.81 -10.86 10.84
CA THR A 85 -4.07 -10.33 10.31
C THR A 85 -4.56 -11.07 9.05
N GLU A 86 -3.66 -11.72 8.31
CA GLU A 86 -3.94 -12.33 6.99
C GLU A 86 -4.63 -11.36 6.00
N ASN A 87 -4.54 -10.05 6.23
CA ASN A 87 -5.26 -9.06 5.46
C ASN A 87 -4.30 -8.26 4.57
N SER A 88 -4.39 -8.51 3.26
CA SER A 88 -3.54 -7.85 2.25
C SER A 88 -3.62 -6.31 2.27
N PHE A 89 -4.77 -5.74 2.64
CA PHE A 89 -4.92 -4.29 2.77
C PHE A 89 -4.09 -3.78 3.94
N ILE A 90 -4.22 -4.40 5.12
CA ILE A 90 -3.46 -4.01 6.32
C ILE A 90 -1.96 -4.15 6.06
N LYS A 91 -1.52 -5.26 5.43
CA LYS A 91 -0.12 -5.48 5.03
C LYS A 91 0.43 -4.33 4.18
N LYS A 92 -0.27 -3.98 3.08
CA LYS A 92 0.13 -2.88 2.19
C LYS A 92 0.09 -1.52 2.90
N ARG A 93 -0.91 -1.32 3.76
CA ARG A 93 -1.10 -0.07 4.50
C ARG A 93 0.02 0.16 5.52
N TYR A 94 0.41 -0.88 6.24
CA TYR A 94 1.52 -0.86 7.17
C TYR A 94 2.86 -0.56 6.49
N ALA A 95 3.19 -1.28 5.41
CA ALA A 95 4.39 -1.02 4.62
C ALA A 95 4.46 0.42 4.08
N LEU A 96 3.32 0.94 3.57
CA LEU A 96 3.23 2.32 3.11
C LEU A 96 3.47 3.32 4.25
N ALA A 97 2.89 3.10 5.41
CA ALA A 97 3.01 4.00 6.55
C ALA A 97 4.46 4.08 7.07
N GLU A 98 5.12 2.93 7.23
CA GLU A 98 6.54 2.87 7.61
C GLU A 98 7.42 3.57 6.57
N SER A 99 7.19 3.31 5.27
CA SER A 99 7.97 3.96 4.21
C SER A 99 7.82 5.48 4.22
N LYS A 100 6.62 6.00 4.47
CA LYS A 100 6.37 7.44 4.57
C LYS A 100 7.07 8.05 5.78
N GLN A 101 7.03 7.37 6.92
CA GLN A 101 7.77 7.85 8.08
C GLN A 101 9.28 7.85 7.81
N THR A 102 9.81 6.78 7.22
CA THR A 102 11.23 6.72 6.85
C THR A 102 11.63 7.86 5.91
N TYR A 103 10.79 8.23 4.93
CA TYR A 103 11.03 9.42 4.11
C TYR A 103 11.11 10.71 4.94
N ASN A 104 10.20 10.89 5.90
CA ASN A 104 10.18 12.05 6.78
C ASN A 104 11.40 12.11 7.70
N ASP A 105 11.92 10.96 8.13
CA ASP A 105 13.13 10.88 8.93
C ASP A 105 14.36 11.20 8.05
N MET A 106 14.48 10.54 6.90
CA MET A 106 15.63 10.65 5.98
C MET A 106 15.83 12.04 5.37
N LYS A 107 14.75 12.77 5.05
CA LYS A 107 14.90 14.11 4.45
C LYS A 107 15.66 15.09 5.36
N LEU A 108 15.73 14.81 6.66
CA LEU A 108 16.43 15.60 7.67
C LEU A 108 17.84 15.08 7.98
N GLU A 109 18.24 13.93 7.43
CA GLU A 109 19.54 13.32 7.72
C GLU A 109 20.67 13.95 6.89
N PRO A 110 21.93 13.87 7.37
CA PRO A 110 23.09 14.29 6.59
C PRO A 110 23.35 13.33 5.42
N LYS A 111 24.12 13.81 4.43
CA LYS A 111 24.39 13.08 3.18
C LYS A 111 25.02 11.72 3.45
N GLU A 112 25.96 11.68 4.38
CA GLU A 112 26.73 10.51 4.77
C GLU A 112 25.81 9.41 5.30
N LYS A 113 24.78 9.77 6.07
CA LYS A 113 23.82 8.80 6.60
C LYS A 113 22.88 8.27 5.53
N ILE A 114 22.47 9.11 4.58
CA ILE A 114 21.67 8.65 3.41
C ILE A 114 22.46 7.63 2.59
N LEU A 115 23.76 7.88 2.34
CA LEU A 115 24.64 6.94 1.66
C LEU A 115 24.75 5.61 2.43
N ALA A 116 24.95 5.67 3.75
CA ALA A 116 25.04 4.48 4.60
C ALA A 116 23.73 3.66 4.59
N ILE A 117 22.56 4.30 4.66
CA ILE A 117 21.28 3.59 4.59
C ILE A 117 21.07 2.98 3.19
N ALA A 118 21.49 3.66 2.13
CA ALA A 118 21.37 3.13 0.77
C ALA A 118 22.25 1.89 0.54
N GLN A 119 23.41 1.79 1.19
CA GLN A 119 24.27 0.60 1.15
C GLN A 119 23.58 -0.64 1.72
N ASN A 120 22.63 -0.49 2.65
CA ASN A 120 21.80 -1.59 3.16
C ASN A 120 21.04 -2.32 2.02
N PHE A 121 20.74 -1.60 0.95
CA PHE A 121 20.05 -2.08 -0.25
C PHE A 121 20.96 -2.20 -1.47
N GLU A 122 22.28 -2.15 -1.27
CA GLU A 122 23.30 -2.34 -2.33
C GLU A 122 23.16 -1.34 -3.49
N TRP A 123 22.65 -0.15 -3.21
CA TRP A 123 22.54 0.90 -4.21
C TRP A 123 23.92 1.40 -4.65
N ALA A 124 24.08 1.60 -5.96
CA ALA A 124 25.21 2.31 -6.53
C ALA A 124 24.99 3.83 -6.44
N ILE A 125 24.95 4.35 -5.21
CA ILE A 125 24.82 5.78 -4.89
C ILE A 125 26.12 6.34 -4.35
N GLN A 126 26.46 7.56 -4.78
CA GLN A 126 27.65 8.28 -4.34
C GLN A 126 27.33 9.76 -4.14
N LYS A 127 28.20 10.44 -3.37
CA LYS A 127 28.18 11.91 -3.31
C LYS A 127 28.44 12.45 -4.72
N ASN A 128 27.75 13.53 -5.06
CA ASN A 128 28.08 14.26 -6.28
C ASN A 128 29.52 14.81 -6.19
N ASP A 129 30.32 14.51 -7.20
CA ASP A 129 31.71 14.95 -7.39
C ASP A 129 31.87 15.96 -8.53
N ASN A 130 30.75 16.44 -9.08
CA ASN A 130 30.71 17.47 -10.13
C ASN A 130 30.03 18.73 -9.60
N ASP A 131 30.83 19.75 -9.31
CA ASP A 131 30.37 21.03 -8.76
C ASP A 131 29.47 21.81 -9.72
N ASN A 132 29.51 21.52 -11.03
CA ASN A 132 28.63 22.15 -12.02
C ASN A 132 27.19 21.64 -11.95
N ILE A 133 26.94 20.56 -11.22
CA ILE A 133 25.62 19.95 -11.10
C ILE A 133 25.06 20.29 -9.70
N PRO A 134 23.95 21.03 -9.58
CA PRO A 134 23.41 21.50 -8.30
C PRO A 134 22.62 20.41 -7.54
N TYR A 135 23.16 19.19 -7.50
CA TYR A 135 22.57 18.04 -6.82
C TYR A 135 23.57 17.44 -5.83
N GLU A 136 23.04 16.76 -4.81
CA GLU A 136 23.86 16.27 -3.70
C GLU A 136 24.39 14.85 -3.95
N PHE A 137 23.68 14.07 -4.78
CA PHE A 137 23.95 12.66 -5.02
C PHE A 137 23.97 12.35 -6.51
N LYS A 138 24.67 11.27 -6.85
CA LYS A 138 24.57 10.57 -8.14
C LYS A 138 24.22 9.10 -7.87
N LEU A 139 23.22 8.59 -8.57
CA LEU A 139 22.69 7.22 -8.43
C LEU A 139 22.73 6.52 -9.79
N HIS A 140 23.24 5.30 -9.86
CA HIS A 140 23.21 4.56 -11.12
C HIS A 140 21.77 4.40 -11.66
N PHE A 141 21.58 4.58 -12.96
CA PHE A 141 20.25 4.68 -13.56
C PHE A 141 19.38 3.43 -13.36
N THR A 142 19.98 2.25 -13.15
CA THR A 142 19.26 0.99 -12.87
C THR A 142 18.48 1.07 -11.55
N ASP A 143 19.12 1.57 -10.49
CA ASP A 143 18.50 1.75 -9.17
C ASP A 143 17.42 2.83 -9.23
N PHE A 144 17.65 3.87 -10.03
CA PHE A 144 16.66 4.91 -10.29
C PHE A 144 15.39 4.35 -10.96
N ILE A 145 15.52 3.60 -12.06
CA ILE A 145 14.35 3.03 -12.79
C ILE A 145 13.59 2.05 -11.90
N LYS A 146 14.32 1.15 -11.21
CA LYS A 146 13.73 0.17 -10.28
C LYS A 146 12.83 0.87 -9.24
N ASN A 147 13.28 2.00 -8.70
CA ASN A 147 12.56 2.75 -7.66
C ASN A 147 11.54 3.77 -8.15
N THR A 148 11.46 4.05 -9.45
CA THR A 148 10.50 5.00 -10.03
C THR A 148 9.30 4.34 -10.69
N THR A 149 9.26 3.00 -10.81
CA THR A 149 8.21 2.23 -11.52
C THR A 149 6.77 2.60 -11.10
N HIS A 150 6.54 2.93 -9.82
CA HIS A 150 5.21 3.31 -9.31
C HIS A 150 5.01 4.82 -9.15
N LEU A 151 6.01 5.63 -9.48
CA LEU A 151 6.00 7.09 -9.32
C LEU A 151 5.58 7.77 -10.63
N ARG A 152 4.31 8.19 -10.70
CA ARG A 152 3.70 8.70 -11.95
C ARG A 152 4.06 10.14 -12.34
N SER A 153 4.73 10.90 -11.48
CA SER A 153 5.06 12.31 -11.78
C SER A 153 6.16 12.40 -12.84
N GLY A 154 6.03 13.38 -13.75
CA GLY A 154 6.98 13.59 -14.85
C GLY A 154 8.44 13.69 -14.38
N LYS A 155 8.69 14.25 -13.20
CA LYS A 155 10.05 14.38 -12.62
C LYS A 155 10.76 13.05 -12.33
N TRP A 156 10.03 11.94 -12.33
CA TRP A 156 10.56 10.59 -12.12
C TRP A 156 10.80 9.82 -13.42
N LYS A 157 10.39 10.39 -14.57
CA LYS A 157 10.74 9.82 -15.87
C LYS A 157 12.21 10.09 -16.15
N LEU A 158 12.97 9.06 -16.55
CA LEU A 158 14.40 9.18 -16.82
C LEU A 158 14.72 10.27 -17.85
N VAL A 159 13.88 10.43 -18.87
CA VAL A 159 14.01 11.47 -19.92
C VAL A 159 13.98 12.91 -19.37
N ASN A 160 13.50 13.11 -18.15
CA ASN A 160 13.42 14.41 -17.49
C ASN A 160 14.51 14.58 -16.41
N ARG A 161 15.57 13.76 -16.43
CA ARG A 161 16.66 13.78 -15.46
C ARG A 161 17.99 14.13 -16.12
N ILE A 162 18.89 14.72 -15.33
CA ILE A 162 20.31 14.82 -15.70
C ILE A 162 20.92 13.42 -15.56
N LEU A 163 21.30 12.83 -16.69
CA LEU A 163 22.00 11.55 -16.79
C LEU A 163 23.40 11.79 -17.36
N TYR A 164 24.44 11.47 -16.59
CA TYR A 164 25.83 11.60 -17.03
C TYR A 164 26.64 10.41 -16.54
N LYS A 165 27.41 9.78 -17.47
CA LYS A 165 28.19 8.56 -17.21
C LYS A 165 27.41 7.48 -16.47
N GLY A 166 26.17 7.21 -16.91
CA GLY A 166 25.29 6.20 -16.31
C GLY A 166 24.64 6.58 -14.97
N ASN A 167 24.86 7.80 -14.47
CA ASN A 167 24.35 8.23 -13.18
C ASN A 167 23.29 9.34 -13.31
N VAL A 168 22.20 9.17 -12.58
CA VAL A 168 21.13 10.15 -12.40
C VAL A 168 21.43 11.00 -11.18
N TYR A 169 21.36 12.31 -11.33
CA TYR A 169 21.65 13.25 -10.24
C TYR A 169 20.39 13.61 -9.46
N LEU A 170 20.52 13.61 -8.13
CA LEU A 170 19.40 13.69 -7.18
C LEU A 170 19.67 14.70 -6.07
N THR A 171 18.61 15.39 -5.65
CA THR A 171 18.57 16.07 -4.34
C THR A 171 18.46 15.05 -3.20
N ARG A 172 18.73 15.48 -1.96
CA ARG A 172 18.46 14.66 -0.77
C ARG A 172 17.02 14.20 -0.65
N ASN A 173 16.06 15.08 -0.92
CA ASN A 173 14.64 14.73 -0.88
C ASN A 173 14.29 13.66 -1.92
N GLU A 174 14.92 13.70 -3.10
CA GLU A 174 14.69 12.69 -4.12
C GLU A 174 15.33 11.36 -3.76
N ALA A 175 16.57 11.36 -3.26
CA ALA A 175 17.22 10.15 -2.75
C ALA A 175 16.40 9.50 -1.62
N ALA A 176 15.97 10.29 -0.63
CA ALA A 176 15.12 9.82 0.46
C ALA A 176 13.77 9.26 -0.05
N ARG A 177 13.18 9.89 -1.07
CA ARG A 177 11.90 9.44 -1.64
C ARG A 177 12.02 8.12 -2.40
N LEU A 178 13.13 7.91 -3.10
CA LEU A 178 13.41 6.65 -3.79
C LEU A 178 13.75 5.55 -2.76
N LEU A 179 14.55 5.86 -1.74
CA LEU A 179 14.89 4.91 -0.67
C LEU A 179 13.64 4.46 0.08
N SER A 180 12.67 5.35 0.30
CA SER A 180 11.41 4.94 0.93
C SER A 180 10.61 3.94 0.08
N GLU A 181 10.68 3.99 -1.25
CA GLU A 181 10.08 2.94 -2.09
C GLU A 181 10.82 1.60 -1.94
N GLU A 182 12.15 1.60 -1.79
CA GLU A 182 12.92 0.38 -1.51
C GLU A 182 12.54 -0.21 -0.15
N VAL A 183 12.41 0.64 0.89
CA VAL A 183 11.94 0.25 2.23
C VAL A 183 10.53 -0.33 2.17
N ARG A 184 9.61 0.30 1.41
CA ARG A 184 8.25 -0.22 1.23
C ARG A 184 8.28 -1.64 0.67
N ARG A 185 9.03 -1.86 -0.43
CA ARG A 185 9.14 -3.18 -1.07
C ARG A 185 9.80 -4.21 -0.16
N HIS A 186 10.80 -3.81 0.63
CA HIS A 186 11.45 -4.67 1.61
C HIS A 186 10.46 -5.16 2.68
N ILE A 187 9.62 -4.27 3.19
CA ILE A 187 8.58 -4.62 4.17
C ILE A 187 7.49 -5.49 3.51
N GLU A 188 7.01 -5.11 2.32
CA GLU A 188 6.02 -5.89 1.56
C GLU A 188 6.51 -7.33 1.33
N LYS A 189 7.76 -7.51 0.88
CA LYS A 189 8.37 -8.84 0.68
C LYS A 189 8.39 -9.68 1.97
N ARG A 190 8.65 -9.08 3.13
CA ARG A 190 8.59 -9.78 4.43
C ARG A 190 7.16 -10.16 4.80
N LEU A 191 6.16 -9.32 4.46
CA LEU A 191 4.75 -9.57 4.74
C LEU A 191 4.08 -10.56 3.77
N GLU A 192 4.73 -10.86 2.65
CA GLU A 192 4.31 -11.84 1.64
C GLU A 192 4.94 -13.23 1.83
N ALA A 193 5.80 -13.41 2.84
CA ALA A 193 6.40 -14.71 3.14
C ALA A 193 5.33 -15.79 3.33
N LYS A 194 5.52 -16.93 2.66
CA LYS A 194 4.55 -18.05 2.65
C LYS A 194 4.52 -18.82 3.97
N ASP A 195 5.65 -18.86 4.68
CA ASP A 195 5.79 -19.56 5.94
C ASP A 195 5.41 -18.64 7.10
N THR A 196 4.12 -18.59 7.41
CA THR A 196 3.64 -17.92 8.62
C THR A 196 3.82 -18.85 9.82
N PRO A 197 4.57 -18.45 10.85
CA PRO A 197 4.69 -19.26 12.07
C PRO A 197 3.33 -19.34 12.79
N LYS A 198 3.16 -20.37 13.62
CA LYS A 198 2.00 -20.42 14.52
C LYS A 198 2.15 -19.31 15.56
N PHE A 199 1.15 -18.44 15.64
CA PHE A 199 1.15 -17.32 16.59
C PHE A 199 0.46 -17.71 17.91
N PRO A 200 0.95 -17.21 19.06
CA PRO A 200 0.26 -17.37 20.35
C PRO A 200 -1.17 -16.78 20.33
N PRO A 201 -2.11 -17.30 21.14
CA PRO A 201 -3.50 -16.85 21.15
C PRO A 201 -3.67 -15.33 21.34
N LYS A 202 -2.86 -14.72 22.19
CA LYS A 202 -2.86 -13.26 22.45
C LYS A 202 -2.57 -12.45 21.19
N ILE A 203 -1.63 -12.91 20.34
CA ILE A 203 -1.29 -12.25 19.07
C ILE A 203 -2.45 -12.36 18.08
N ILE A 204 -3.09 -13.53 18.01
CA ILE A 204 -4.27 -13.76 17.15
C ILE A 204 -5.43 -12.86 17.58
N GLU A 205 -5.69 -12.74 18.88
CA GLU A 205 -6.72 -11.86 19.43
C GLU A 205 -6.48 -10.40 19.03
N LEU A 206 -5.25 -9.90 19.21
CA LEU A 206 -4.87 -8.54 18.81
C LEU A 206 -5.00 -8.34 17.30
N ALA A 207 -4.57 -9.32 16.49
CA ALA A 207 -4.72 -9.25 15.04
C ALA A 207 -6.19 -9.18 14.62
N ASN A 208 -7.10 -9.88 15.31
CA ASN A 208 -8.53 -9.78 15.07
C ASN A 208 -9.11 -8.41 15.46
N LYS A 209 -8.67 -7.82 16.58
CA LYS A 209 -9.04 -6.44 16.95
C LYS A 209 -8.57 -5.43 15.88
N ILE A 210 -7.36 -5.61 15.35
CA ILE A 210 -6.83 -4.78 14.26
C ILE A 210 -7.66 -4.94 12.98
N LYS A 211 -8.10 -6.17 12.63
CA LYS A 211 -9.03 -6.39 11.50
C LYS A 211 -10.34 -5.63 11.69
N GLN A 212 -10.93 -5.71 12.89
CA GLN A 212 -12.16 -4.98 13.22
C GLN A 212 -11.96 -3.47 13.08
N LEU A 213 -10.88 -2.91 13.62
CA LEU A 213 -10.55 -1.49 13.47
C LEU A 213 -10.45 -1.07 12.00
N SER A 214 -9.80 -1.88 11.17
CA SER A 214 -9.71 -1.62 9.73
C SER A 214 -11.08 -1.59 9.07
N ILE A 215 -11.97 -2.52 9.40
CA ILE A 215 -13.34 -2.56 8.87
C ILE A 215 -14.13 -1.33 9.33
N GLU A 216 -14.07 -1.01 10.62
CA GLU A 216 -14.83 0.11 11.19
C GLU A 216 -14.39 1.46 10.65
N LYS A 217 -13.08 1.72 10.54
CA LYS A 217 -12.58 3.05 10.22
C LYS A 217 -12.41 3.26 8.72
N ILE A 218 -12.01 2.24 8.00
CA ILE A 218 -11.81 2.34 6.55
C ILE A 218 -13.08 1.99 5.80
N GLY A 219 -13.84 0.99 6.25
CA GLY A 219 -15.17 0.71 5.72
C GLY A 219 -16.09 1.93 5.88
N LYS A 220 -16.10 2.61 7.05
CA LYS A 220 -16.86 3.86 7.21
C LYS A 220 -16.31 4.99 6.35
N ALA A 221 -15.01 5.25 6.30
CA ALA A 221 -14.47 6.35 5.46
C ALA A 221 -14.67 6.12 3.94
N GLU A 222 -14.61 4.87 3.48
CA GLU A 222 -14.93 4.52 2.08
C GLU A 222 -16.43 4.62 1.80
N MET A 223 -17.29 4.27 2.78
CA MET A 223 -18.76 4.31 2.67
C MET A 223 -19.39 5.69 3.00
N GLU A 224 -18.75 6.55 3.79
CA GLU A 224 -19.22 7.91 4.16
C GLU A 224 -19.28 8.87 2.96
N GLY A 225 -18.73 8.46 1.81
CA GLY A 225 -18.89 9.14 0.53
C GLY A 225 -19.97 8.57 -0.39
N PHE A 226 -20.56 7.42 -0.05
CA PHE A 226 -21.53 6.73 -0.87
C PHE A 226 -22.94 6.77 -0.24
N PRO A 227 -24.00 6.87 -1.06
CA PRO A 227 -25.35 6.84 -0.55
C PRO A 227 -25.67 5.48 0.09
N LYS A 228 -26.47 5.47 1.18
CA LYS A 228 -26.91 4.24 1.88
C LYS A 228 -27.70 3.28 0.98
N LYS A 229 -28.33 3.80 -0.08
CA LYS A 229 -28.97 3.05 -1.16
C LYS A 229 -28.23 3.31 -2.45
N ILE A 230 -28.11 2.31 -3.31
CA ILE A 230 -27.45 2.45 -4.61
C ILE A 230 -28.28 3.38 -5.51
N VAL A 231 -27.66 4.48 -5.97
CA VAL A 231 -28.29 5.49 -6.83
C VAL A 231 -27.82 5.29 -8.26
N GLN A 232 -28.53 4.49 -9.05
CA GLN A 232 -28.13 4.18 -10.44
C GLN A 232 -27.96 5.45 -11.30
N ALA A 233 -28.72 6.52 -11.03
CA ALA A 233 -28.58 7.81 -11.73
C ALA A 233 -27.16 8.42 -11.56
N ALA A 234 -26.47 8.11 -10.46
CA ALA A 234 -25.12 8.55 -10.17
C ALA A 234 -24.03 7.70 -10.84
N PHE A 235 -24.37 6.61 -11.53
CA PHE A 235 -23.38 5.77 -12.20
C PHE A 235 -22.57 6.56 -13.25
N PRO A 236 -21.25 6.36 -13.31
CA PRO A 236 -20.42 6.88 -14.41
C PRO A 236 -20.91 6.36 -15.76
N PRO A 237 -20.72 7.10 -16.88
CA PRO A 237 -21.13 6.65 -18.21
C PRO A 237 -20.63 5.25 -18.59
N CYS A 238 -19.37 4.93 -18.27
CA CYS A 238 -18.80 3.59 -18.49
C CYS A 238 -19.54 2.49 -17.72
N ILE A 239 -19.89 2.73 -16.46
CA ILE A 239 -20.65 1.76 -15.64
C ILE A 239 -22.10 1.67 -16.13
N LYS A 240 -22.74 2.79 -16.48
CA LYS A 240 -24.10 2.79 -17.05
C LYS A 240 -24.19 1.90 -18.28
N ASN A 241 -23.19 1.97 -19.16
CA ASN A 241 -23.15 1.15 -20.35
C ASN A 241 -22.94 -0.33 -20.05
N LEU A 242 -22.04 -0.68 -19.12
CA LEU A 242 -21.88 -2.05 -18.64
C LEU A 242 -23.16 -2.60 -18.00
N TYR A 243 -23.80 -1.79 -17.15
CA TYR A 243 -25.04 -2.14 -16.46
C TYR A 243 -26.20 -2.34 -17.45
N LYS A 244 -26.33 -1.46 -18.46
CA LYS A 244 -27.32 -1.63 -19.53
C LYS A 244 -27.04 -2.86 -20.39
N ALA A 245 -25.77 -3.16 -20.67
CA ALA A 245 -25.41 -4.34 -21.45
C ALA A 245 -25.80 -5.64 -20.72
N ILE A 246 -25.49 -5.77 -19.43
CA ILE A 246 -25.85 -6.96 -18.64
C ILE A 246 -27.36 -7.12 -18.51
N THR A 247 -28.12 -6.05 -18.26
CA THR A 247 -29.59 -6.14 -18.13
C THR A 247 -30.29 -6.41 -19.45
N SER A 248 -29.65 -6.08 -20.59
CA SER A 248 -30.17 -6.39 -21.93
C SER A 248 -29.66 -7.73 -22.48
N GLY A 249 -29.01 -8.56 -21.66
CA GLY A 249 -28.44 -9.85 -22.08
C GLY A 249 -27.30 -9.75 -23.10
N ARG A 250 -26.67 -8.58 -23.25
CA ARG A 250 -25.55 -8.37 -24.18
C ARG A 250 -24.24 -8.76 -23.54
N HIS A 251 -23.39 -9.45 -24.30
CA HIS A 251 -22.09 -9.93 -23.86
C HIS A 251 -21.21 -8.80 -23.27
N LEU A 252 -20.52 -9.12 -22.17
CA LEU A 252 -19.51 -8.26 -21.54
C LEU A 252 -18.13 -8.89 -21.70
N SER A 253 -17.14 -8.09 -22.07
CA SER A 253 -15.74 -8.53 -22.03
C SER A 253 -15.31 -8.91 -20.60
N HIS A 254 -14.27 -9.74 -20.46
CA HIS A 254 -13.74 -10.14 -19.15
C HIS A 254 -13.42 -8.94 -18.26
N ILE A 255 -12.76 -7.92 -18.82
CA ILE A 255 -12.47 -6.66 -18.12
C ILE A 255 -13.74 -5.86 -17.78
N GLY A 256 -14.78 -5.92 -18.62
CA GLY A 256 -16.09 -5.33 -18.36
C GLY A 256 -16.80 -5.99 -17.19
N ARG A 257 -16.81 -7.33 -17.14
CA ARG A 257 -17.36 -8.11 -16.02
C ARG A 257 -16.66 -7.75 -14.72
N PHE A 258 -15.32 -7.78 -14.70
CA PHE A 258 -14.52 -7.38 -13.53
C PHE A 258 -14.79 -5.94 -13.10
N THR A 259 -14.85 -5.00 -14.04
CA THR A 259 -15.10 -3.58 -13.76
C THR A 259 -16.48 -3.37 -13.12
N LEU A 260 -17.52 -4.02 -13.67
CA LEU A 260 -18.88 -3.91 -13.15
C LEU A 260 -18.98 -4.51 -11.75
N THR A 261 -18.53 -5.76 -11.57
CA THR A 261 -18.56 -6.46 -10.28
C THR A 261 -17.80 -5.69 -9.20
N SER A 262 -16.54 -5.31 -9.46
CA SER A 262 -15.74 -4.56 -8.50
C SER A 262 -16.38 -3.21 -8.18
N PHE A 263 -16.95 -2.49 -9.15
CA PHE A 263 -17.67 -1.24 -8.87
C PHE A 263 -18.89 -1.43 -7.98
N LEU A 264 -19.78 -2.37 -8.32
CA LEU A 264 -21.02 -2.60 -7.59
C LEU A 264 -20.76 -3.01 -6.14
N VAL A 265 -19.79 -3.91 -5.92
CA VAL A 265 -19.40 -4.31 -4.57
C VAL A 265 -18.80 -3.14 -3.77
N ASN A 266 -17.94 -2.31 -4.39
CA ASN A 266 -17.33 -1.17 -3.70
C ASN A 266 -18.32 -0.05 -3.34
N ILE A 267 -19.46 0.04 -4.03
CA ILE A 267 -20.54 0.98 -3.66
C ILE A 267 -21.59 0.37 -2.73
N GLY A 268 -21.36 -0.86 -2.26
CA GLY A 268 -22.19 -1.52 -1.25
C GLY A 268 -23.28 -2.46 -1.78
N MET A 269 -23.22 -2.91 -3.04
CA MET A 269 -24.13 -3.96 -3.52
C MET A 269 -23.75 -5.31 -2.90
N PRO A 270 -24.69 -6.04 -2.27
CA PRO A 270 -24.43 -7.38 -1.77
C PRO A 270 -23.98 -8.32 -2.89
N SER A 271 -23.06 -9.24 -2.58
CA SER A 271 -22.55 -10.23 -3.55
C SER A 271 -23.67 -11.02 -4.22
N GLU A 272 -24.71 -11.40 -3.48
CA GLU A 272 -25.86 -12.14 -4.04
C GLU A 272 -26.56 -11.36 -5.15
N ASN A 273 -26.86 -10.08 -4.92
CA ASN A 273 -27.49 -9.21 -5.91
C ASN A 273 -26.60 -9.02 -7.14
N VAL A 274 -25.27 -9.01 -6.96
CA VAL A 274 -24.34 -8.94 -8.09
C VAL A 274 -24.35 -10.25 -8.89
N ILE A 275 -24.38 -11.41 -8.23
CA ILE A 275 -24.46 -12.73 -8.87
C ILE A 275 -25.75 -12.85 -9.69
N GLU A 276 -26.88 -12.36 -9.17
CA GLU A 276 -28.15 -12.37 -9.88
C GLU A 276 -28.11 -11.64 -11.22
N LEU A 277 -27.35 -10.55 -11.33
CA LEU A 277 -27.21 -9.82 -12.60
C LEU A 277 -26.62 -10.70 -13.72
N PHE A 278 -25.78 -11.68 -13.38
CA PHE A 278 -25.10 -12.54 -14.35
C PHE A 278 -25.91 -13.78 -14.76
N LYS A 279 -27.03 -14.08 -14.08
CA LYS A 279 -27.85 -15.28 -14.36
C LYS A 279 -28.41 -15.31 -15.79
N ASN A 280 -28.59 -14.13 -16.40
CA ASN A 280 -29.17 -14.00 -17.74
C ASN A 280 -28.17 -14.23 -18.88
N PHE A 281 -26.91 -14.57 -18.59
CA PHE A 281 -25.93 -14.92 -19.62
C PHE A 281 -26.00 -16.39 -20.02
N SER A 282 -25.81 -16.67 -21.31
CA SER A 282 -25.76 -18.04 -21.82
C SER A 282 -24.56 -18.84 -21.31
N ASP A 283 -23.46 -18.17 -20.94
CA ASP A 283 -22.27 -18.79 -20.35
C ASP A 283 -22.29 -18.78 -18.80
N TYR A 284 -23.45 -18.51 -18.19
CA TYR A 284 -23.56 -18.46 -16.74
C TYR A 284 -23.30 -19.83 -16.10
N ASN A 285 -22.35 -19.84 -15.16
CA ASN A 285 -22.12 -20.95 -14.26
C ASN A 285 -22.18 -20.43 -12.82
N GLU A 286 -23.15 -20.90 -12.03
CA GLU A 286 -23.39 -20.40 -10.68
C GLU A 286 -22.17 -20.53 -9.78
N ARG A 287 -21.56 -21.72 -9.74
CA ARG A 287 -20.40 -22.00 -8.87
C ARG A 287 -19.22 -21.09 -9.20
N MET A 288 -18.92 -20.93 -10.48
CA MET A 288 -17.82 -20.08 -10.95
C MET A 288 -18.09 -18.60 -10.73
N THR A 289 -19.31 -18.14 -11.06
CA THR A 289 -19.70 -16.73 -10.91
C THR A 289 -19.70 -16.32 -9.44
N ARG A 290 -20.29 -17.14 -8.57
CA ARG A 290 -20.29 -16.94 -7.12
C ARG A 290 -18.86 -16.82 -6.58
N TYR A 291 -17.99 -17.77 -6.95
CA TYR A 291 -16.58 -17.73 -6.56
C TYR A 291 -15.89 -16.44 -7.02
N GLN A 292 -16.08 -16.02 -8.27
CA GLN A 292 -15.47 -14.80 -8.80
C GLN A 292 -15.96 -13.53 -8.08
N VAL A 293 -17.27 -13.42 -7.85
CA VAL A 293 -17.87 -12.26 -7.16
C VAL A 293 -17.38 -12.19 -5.72
N GLU A 294 -17.46 -13.28 -4.97
CA GLU A 294 -16.99 -13.34 -3.58
C GLU A 294 -15.47 -13.09 -3.48
N HIS A 295 -14.68 -13.58 -4.44
CA HIS A 295 -13.25 -13.30 -4.49
C HIS A 295 -12.98 -11.81 -4.73
N ILE A 296 -13.70 -11.18 -5.66
CA ILE A 296 -13.61 -9.73 -5.92
C ILE A 296 -14.05 -8.93 -4.69
N ALA A 297 -15.07 -9.40 -3.97
CA ALA A 297 -15.59 -8.77 -2.77
C ALA A 297 -14.66 -8.88 -1.55
N GLY A 298 -13.69 -9.80 -1.61
CA GLY A 298 -12.80 -10.13 -0.49
C GLY A 298 -13.43 -11.10 0.52
N GLU A 299 -14.49 -11.80 0.14
CA GLU A 299 -15.21 -12.77 0.98
C GLU A 299 -14.58 -14.18 0.89
N ARG A 300 -13.83 -14.48 -0.18
CA ARG A 300 -13.10 -15.75 -0.37
C ARG A 300 -11.66 -15.56 -0.86
N GLY A 301 -10.81 -16.55 -0.60
CA GLY A 301 -9.40 -16.55 -1.02
C GLY A 301 -8.52 -15.67 -0.14
N SER A 302 -7.71 -14.78 -0.75
CA SER A 302 -6.78 -13.85 -0.06
C SER A 302 -7.45 -12.77 0.80
N ARG A 303 -8.79 -12.78 0.88
CA ARG A 303 -9.64 -11.77 1.54
C ARG A 303 -9.34 -10.33 1.10
N THR A 304 -8.77 -10.17 -0.09
CA THR A 304 -8.51 -8.87 -0.71
C THR A 304 -9.79 -8.39 -1.37
N ARG A 305 -10.36 -7.28 -0.89
CA ARG A 305 -11.41 -6.59 -1.65
C ARG A 305 -10.78 -5.85 -2.82
N TYR A 306 -11.12 -6.25 -4.04
CA TYR A 306 -10.59 -5.64 -5.26
C TYR A 306 -11.32 -4.32 -5.56
N THR A 307 -10.55 -3.29 -5.94
CA THR A 307 -11.09 -1.98 -6.31
C THR A 307 -11.34 -1.89 -7.82
N THR A 308 -12.37 -1.14 -8.23
CA THR A 308 -12.63 -0.83 -9.65
C THR A 308 -11.41 -0.25 -10.36
N PRO A 309 -11.12 -0.65 -11.62
CA PRO A 309 -10.01 -0.07 -12.38
C PRO A 309 -10.11 1.46 -12.54
N LYS A 310 -8.95 2.12 -12.63
CA LYS A 310 -8.84 3.58 -12.88
C LYS A 310 -9.29 3.93 -14.29
N CYS A 311 -9.68 5.19 -14.51
CA CYS A 311 -10.17 5.65 -15.81
C CYS A 311 -9.17 5.38 -16.95
N ASP A 312 -7.86 5.56 -16.72
CA ASP A 312 -6.83 5.31 -17.73
C ASP A 312 -6.79 3.82 -18.16
N THR A 313 -6.97 2.90 -17.20
CA THR A 313 -7.08 1.46 -17.47
C THR A 313 -8.32 1.15 -18.28
N LEU A 314 -9.48 1.73 -17.90
CA LEU A 314 -10.72 1.53 -18.65
C LEU A 314 -10.66 2.09 -20.07
N LYS A 315 -9.95 3.20 -20.30
CA LYS A 315 -9.69 3.74 -21.64
C LYS A 315 -8.85 2.78 -22.47
N THR A 316 -7.76 2.28 -21.90
CA THR A 316 -6.84 1.34 -22.57
C THR A 316 -7.57 0.08 -23.05
N HIS A 317 -8.52 -0.42 -22.25
CA HIS A 317 -9.28 -1.62 -22.56
C HIS A 317 -10.63 -1.37 -23.25
N GLY A 318 -10.90 -0.15 -23.74
CA GLY A 318 -12.14 0.17 -24.47
C GLY A 318 -13.43 0.13 -23.64
N VAL A 319 -13.33 0.08 -22.31
CA VAL A 319 -14.49 0.09 -21.39
C VAL A 319 -14.96 1.52 -21.09
N CYS A 320 -14.08 2.52 -21.18
CA CYS A 320 -14.43 3.91 -20.95
C CYS A 320 -15.14 4.51 -22.18
N THR A 321 -16.46 4.56 -22.14
CA THR A 321 -17.31 5.07 -23.23
C THR A 321 -18.08 6.33 -22.81
N ASN A 322 -18.24 7.27 -23.74
CA ASN A 322 -19.05 8.49 -23.59
C ASN A 322 -18.70 9.33 -22.33
N PRO A 323 -17.44 9.77 -22.16
CA PRO A 323 -17.05 10.57 -21.00
C PRO A 323 -17.77 11.94 -21.01
N ASP A 324 -18.26 12.34 -19.85
CA ASP A 324 -18.92 13.64 -19.63
C ASP A 324 -18.00 14.66 -18.93
N GLU A 325 -18.54 15.83 -18.58
CA GLU A 325 -17.80 16.89 -17.89
C GLU A 325 -17.25 16.48 -16.52
N ILE A 326 -17.90 15.57 -15.80
CA ILE A 326 -17.39 15.07 -14.51
C ILE A 326 -16.22 14.12 -14.77
N CYS A 327 -16.30 13.29 -15.82
CA CYS A 327 -15.21 12.40 -16.23
C CYS A 327 -13.91 13.15 -16.53
N LYS A 328 -13.98 14.39 -17.05
CA LYS A 328 -12.79 15.23 -17.30
C LYS A 328 -12.07 15.67 -16.00
N LYS A 329 -12.80 15.74 -14.88
CA LYS A 329 -12.29 16.25 -13.59
C LYS A 329 -11.94 15.15 -12.58
N ILE A 330 -12.09 13.87 -12.96
CA ILE A 330 -11.88 12.71 -12.07
C ILE A 330 -11.02 11.65 -12.76
N ARG A 331 -10.37 10.80 -11.96
CA ARG A 331 -9.49 9.72 -12.46
C ARG A 331 -9.95 8.31 -12.08
N HIS A 332 -11.12 8.19 -11.44
CA HIS A 332 -11.62 6.92 -10.92
C HIS A 332 -13.16 6.83 -10.93
N PRO A 333 -13.78 5.72 -11.40
CA PRO A 333 -15.24 5.54 -11.41
C PRO A 333 -15.91 5.75 -10.05
N LEU A 334 -15.35 5.18 -8.98
CA LEU A 334 -15.82 5.42 -7.62
C LEU A 334 -15.83 6.91 -7.22
N ALA A 335 -14.82 7.68 -7.62
CA ALA A 335 -14.77 9.12 -7.33
C ALA A 335 -15.86 9.90 -8.10
N TYR A 336 -16.14 9.51 -9.35
CA TYR A 336 -17.29 10.03 -10.09
C TYR A 336 -18.59 9.76 -9.33
N TYR A 337 -18.81 8.51 -8.91
CA TYR A 337 -20.07 8.11 -8.26
C TYR A 337 -20.30 8.91 -6.97
N ARG A 338 -19.28 9.05 -6.11
CA ARG A 338 -19.35 9.92 -4.90
C ARG A 338 -19.68 11.37 -5.22
N ARG A 339 -19.09 11.93 -6.29
CA ARG A 339 -19.31 13.33 -6.67
C ARG A 339 -20.72 13.53 -7.23
N LYS A 340 -21.17 12.63 -8.11
CA LYS A 340 -22.49 12.70 -8.73
C LYS A 340 -23.60 12.45 -7.71
N SER A 341 -23.41 11.51 -6.77
CA SER A 341 -24.38 11.23 -5.71
C SER A 341 -24.60 12.43 -4.77
N LYS A 342 -23.57 13.24 -4.54
CA LYS A 342 -23.68 14.48 -3.74
C LYS A 342 -24.38 15.62 -4.49
N SER A 343 -24.35 15.62 -5.83
CA SER A 343 -24.99 16.66 -6.65
C SER A 343 -26.44 16.38 -7.02
N LEU A 344 -26.92 15.15 -6.78
CA LEU A 344 -28.31 14.80 -7.04
C LEU A 344 -29.18 15.35 -5.88
N PRO A 345 -30.38 15.86 -6.17
CA PRO A 345 -31.34 16.19 -5.12
C PRO A 345 -31.64 14.93 -4.29
N LYS A 346 -31.73 15.11 -2.96
CA LYS A 346 -31.95 14.02 -2.01
C LYS A 346 -33.34 13.45 -2.10
#